data_AF-A0A2D6PUR5-F1
#
_entry.id   AF-A0A2D6PUR5-F1
#
_cell.length_a   1.000
_cell.length_b   1.000
_cell.length_c   1.000
_cell.angle_alpha   90.00
_cell.angle_beta   90.00
_cell.angle_gamma   90.00
#
_symmetry.space_group_name_H-M   'P 1'
#
loop_
_entity.id
_entity.type
_entity.pdbx_description
1 polymer ?
#
loop_
_entity_poly.entity_id
_entity_poly.type
_entity_poly.pdbx_seq_one_letter_code
_entity_poly.pdbx_strand_id
1 'polypeptide(L)'
;MAQSAVARAFPLRPAGVVVAVRGVLEAAADAKGGRGVSRIVGIVREWKTASERRAPLTPQAVFDLRDQGVTVKVESSPHRVYSDDAYARAGAEVTSDLDGCDLYLGIKEMPAERLHAGRPHVFFSHTIKGQPYNMPLLTAVLERRCTLLDYEVITDDAGRRLIFFGVQAGQAGMINSLWTLGRRLLVRGHDTALSTLEQARHYDSLVEAKAAILAAGDTMREEGLGDALHPIAVGITGVGNVSRGAQEILDMLEPVAIRPEDLVKGRAKELAGDAPVVKVVFRERHMVERRTSEEPYSRSEYRAHPDRYRGRFDDYLPHLHLLVTGNYWDARYPRLVNLAWLREHLQDPATRLVAIGDVSCDPDGGVECTVRSTLPEDPVYVYDPATGETRAGFDGPGIAMMAVDILPTELPRESSEQFSRLLGPLVEPLLDAEWMRPFDDLDVPGPLKRAIIAHAGSLTPAYAHLRDHC
;
A
#
# COMPACT_ATOMS: atom_id res chain seq x y z
N MET A 1 -29.93 32.88 14.25
CA MET A 1 -30.75 32.13 13.26
C MET A 1 -30.01 32.28 11.94
N ALA A 2 -29.41 31.27 11.31
CA ALA A 2 -29.67 29.85 11.33
C ALA A 2 -28.34 29.06 11.31
N GLN A 3 -28.25 28.06 12.18
CA GLN A 3 -27.46 26.85 11.95
C GLN A 3 -28.16 26.02 10.87
N SER A 4 -27.39 25.23 10.11
CA SER A 4 -27.82 24.09 9.26
C SER A 4 -27.47 24.26 7.77
N ALA A 5 -26.35 23.67 7.35
CA ALA A 5 -26.21 22.94 6.08
C ALA A 5 -24.77 22.39 5.88
N VAL A 6 -24.24 21.60 6.82
CA VAL A 6 -23.10 20.70 6.55
C VAL A 6 -23.40 19.35 7.18
N ALA A 7 -24.36 18.64 6.58
CA ALA A 7 -24.68 17.25 6.94
C ALA A 7 -25.25 16.54 5.70
N ARG A 8 -24.38 16.18 4.76
CA ARG A 8 -24.61 15.06 3.85
C ARG A 8 -23.36 14.18 3.85
N ALA A 9 -23.17 13.49 4.97
CA ALA A 9 -22.30 12.34 5.04
C ALA A 9 -22.91 11.22 4.18
N PHE A 10 -22.25 10.87 3.07
CA PHE A 10 -22.49 9.60 2.39
C PHE A 10 -21.97 8.47 3.29
N PRO A 11 -22.75 7.39 3.53
CA PRO A 11 -22.25 6.27 4.29
C PRO A 11 -21.25 5.48 3.44
N LEU A 12 -19.96 5.65 3.73
CA LEU A 12 -18.90 4.74 3.29
C LEU A 12 -19.06 3.40 4.02
N ARG A 13 -19.76 2.43 3.40
CA ARG A 13 -19.67 1.03 3.79
C ARG A 13 -18.76 0.29 2.82
N PRO A 14 -17.57 -0.19 3.22
CA PRO A 14 -16.83 -1.18 2.44
C PRO A 14 -17.50 -2.54 2.65
N ALA A 15 -18.65 -2.76 2.01
CA ALA A 15 -19.51 -3.92 2.25
C ALA A 15 -18.84 -5.28 1.97
N GLY A 16 -17.81 -5.34 1.12
CA GLY A 16 -17.16 -6.61 0.77
C GLY A 16 -16.18 -7.16 1.80
N VAL A 17 -15.40 -6.31 2.48
CA VAL A 17 -14.38 -6.74 3.45
C VAL A 17 -15.00 -7.01 4.81
N VAL A 18 -15.97 -6.18 5.21
CA VAL A 18 -16.73 -6.38 6.45
C VAL A 18 -17.51 -7.70 6.41
N VAL A 19 -18.02 -8.13 5.25
CA VAL A 19 -18.75 -9.42 5.13
C VAL A 19 -17.81 -10.63 5.23
N ALA A 20 -16.63 -10.60 4.61
CA ALA A 20 -15.66 -11.71 4.71
C ALA A 20 -15.11 -11.87 6.15
N VAL A 21 -14.82 -10.74 6.81
CA VAL A 21 -14.38 -10.72 8.21
C VAL A 21 -15.52 -11.10 9.16
N ARG A 22 -16.77 -10.75 8.84
CA ARG A 22 -17.96 -11.19 9.60
C ARG A 22 -18.24 -12.69 9.43
N GLY A 23 -17.95 -13.28 8.27
CA GLY A 23 -18.02 -14.73 8.07
C GLY A 23 -17.00 -15.51 8.92
N VAL A 24 -15.84 -14.92 9.21
CA VAL A 24 -14.86 -15.45 10.18
C VAL A 24 -15.43 -15.42 11.61
N LEU A 25 -16.17 -14.35 11.97
CA LEU A 25 -16.78 -14.20 13.29
C LEU A 25 -17.99 -15.13 13.50
N GLU A 26 -18.79 -15.40 12.46
CA GLU A 26 -19.95 -16.31 12.55
C GLU A 26 -19.52 -17.77 12.80
N ALA A 27 -18.35 -18.19 12.29
CA ALA A 27 -17.77 -19.49 12.61
C ALA A 27 -17.19 -19.57 14.04
N ALA A 28 -16.69 -18.45 14.59
CA ALA A 28 -16.12 -18.39 15.93
C ALA A 28 -17.17 -18.29 17.05
N ALA A 29 -18.36 -17.74 16.76
CA ALA A 29 -19.43 -17.52 17.74
C ALA A 29 -20.04 -18.83 18.31
N ASP A 30 -19.90 -19.96 17.61
CA ASP A 30 -20.41 -21.27 18.04
C ASP A 30 -19.49 -21.99 19.05
N ALA A 31 -18.30 -21.45 19.34
CA ALA A 31 -17.32 -22.03 20.26
C ALA A 31 -17.30 -21.33 21.64
N LYS A 32 -18.46 -21.17 22.30
CA LYS A 32 -18.50 -20.66 23.69
C LYS A 32 -18.52 -21.78 24.73
N GLY A 33 -17.34 -22.21 25.16
CA GLY A 33 -17.12 -23.06 26.33
C GLY A 33 -15.85 -22.64 27.08
N GLY A 34 -16.00 -21.84 28.13
CA GLY A 34 -14.87 -21.23 28.84
C GLY A 34 -13.98 -22.21 29.61
N ARG A 35 -12.68 -21.91 29.64
CA ARG A 35 -11.73 -22.22 30.72
C ARG A 35 -10.70 -21.09 30.83
N GLY A 36 -10.21 -20.86 32.05
CA GLY A 36 -9.30 -19.76 32.39
C GLY A 36 -7.91 -19.92 31.80
N VAL A 37 -7.78 -19.58 30.52
CA VAL A 37 -6.51 -19.27 29.86
C VAL A 37 -6.31 -17.75 29.98
N SER A 38 -5.10 -17.31 30.31
CA SER A 38 -4.76 -15.88 30.23
C SER A 38 -5.05 -15.39 28.80
N ARG A 39 -5.59 -14.17 28.67
CA ARG A 39 -5.86 -13.53 27.37
C ARG A 39 -5.01 -12.27 27.28
N ILE A 40 -3.71 -12.45 27.02
CA ILE A 40 -2.77 -11.34 27.02
C ILE A 40 -2.18 -11.12 25.62
N VAL A 41 -2.48 -9.97 25.01
CA VAL A 41 -1.88 -9.55 23.73
C VAL A 41 -0.68 -8.65 24.01
N GLY A 42 0.47 -8.95 23.40
CA GLY A 42 1.64 -8.10 23.36
C GLY A 42 1.73 -7.35 22.03
N ILE A 43 1.72 -6.01 22.08
CA ILE A 43 2.03 -5.16 20.93
C ILE A 43 3.52 -4.82 21.00
N VAL A 44 4.30 -5.35 20.06
CA VAL A 44 5.75 -5.12 20.02
C VAL A 44 6.07 -3.72 19.49
N ARG A 45 7.26 -3.21 19.83
CA ARG A 45 7.79 -2.03 19.15
C ARG A 45 8.37 -2.43 17.80
N GLU A 46 8.32 -1.52 16.84
CA GLU A 46 8.89 -1.74 15.51
C GLU A 46 10.40 -1.51 15.56
N TRP A 47 11.17 -2.45 14.99
CA TRP A 47 12.64 -2.44 15.06
C TRP A 47 13.33 -2.20 13.72
N LYS A 48 12.61 -2.37 12.61
CA LYS A 48 13.20 -2.43 11.27
C LYS A 48 13.82 -1.11 10.83
N THR A 49 13.09 0.00 10.97
CA THR A 49 13.53 1.33 10.56
C THR A 49 12.87 2.40 11.44
N ALA A 50 13.53 3.54 11.62
CA ALA A 50 12.93 4.69 12.32
C ALA A 50 11.67 5.23 11.63
N SER A 51 11.55 5.03 10.31
CA SER A 51 10.39 5.45 9.52
C SER A 51 9.16 4.56 9.75
N GLU A 52 9.33 3.35 10.29
CA GLU A 52 8.22 2.46 10.63
C GLU A 52 7.57 2.89 11.95
N ARG A 53 6.62 3.81 11.85
CA ARG A 53 5.90 4.38 12.99
C ARG A 53 4.51 3.76 13.18
N ARG A 54 4.09 2.84 12.31
CA ARG A 54 2.75 2.23 12.37
C ARG A 54 2.62 1.30 13.57
N ALA A 55 1.38 0.95 13.90
CA ALA A 55 1.05 0.00 14.94
C ALA A 55 0.01 -1.01 14.45
N PRO A 56 0.08 -2.29 14.87
CA PRO A 56 -0.89 -3.31 14.46
C PRO A 56 -2.28 -3.05 15.04
N LEU A 57 -2.36 -2.47 16.24
CA LEU A 57 -3.61 -2.09 16.90
C LEU A 57 -3.53 -0.64 17.38
N THR A 58 -4.60 0.12 17.16
CA THR A 58 -4.73 1.50 17.65
C THR A 58 -5.14 1.53 19.13
N PRO A 59 -4.98 2.67 19.83
CA PRO A 59 -5.53 2.84 21.18
C PRO A 59 -7.03 2.53 21.26
N GLN A 60 -7.83 2.86 20.24
CA GLN A 60 -9.25 2.51 20.23
C GLN A 60 -9.46 0.99 20.20
N ALA A 61 -8.73 0.25 19.35
CA ALA A 61 -8.83 -1.20 19.32
C ALA A 61 -8.37 -1.85 20.64
N VAL A 62 -7.39 -1.25 21.33
CA VAL A 62 -6.97 -1.69 22.66
C VAL A 62 -8.08 -1.48 23.70
N PHE A 63 -8.74 -0.32 23.68
CA PHE A 63 -9.91 -0.07 24.52
C PHE A 63 -11.00 -1.11 24.28
N ASP A 64 -11.30 -1.42 23.01
CA ASP A 64 -12.33 -2.38 22.64
C ASP A 64 -11.99 -3.81 23.10
N LEU A 65 -10.72 -4.22 22.97
CA LEU A 65 -10.23 -5.52 23.46
C LEU A 65 -10.29 -5.62 24.99
N ARG A 66 -9.93 -4.56 25.70
CA ARG A 66 -10.04 -4.50 27.16
C ARG A 66 -11.47 -4.69 27.63
N ASP A 67 -12.45 -4.06 26.96
CA ASP A 67 -13.87 -4.24 27.28
C ASP A 67 -14.37 -5.67 27.02
N GLN A 68 -13.65 -6.44 26.19
CA GLN A 68 -13.86 -7.87 25.96
C GLN A 68 -13.11 -8.76 26.97
N GLY A 69 -12.45 -8.18 27.98
CA GLY A 69 -11.69 -8.90 28.99
C GLY A 69 -10.30 -9.37 28.56
N VAL A 70 -9.75 -8.80 27.47
CA VAL A 70 -8.38 -9.07 27.01
C VAL A 70 -7.43 -8.07 27.67
N THR A 71 -6.35 -8.56 28.28
CA THR A 71 -5.25 -7.72 28.75
C THR A 71 -4.34 -7.39 27.57
N VAL A 72 -4.00 -6.10 27.40
CA VAL A 72 -3.06 -5.67 26.37
C VAL A 72 -1.81 -5.08 27.02
N LYS A 73 -0.66 -5.69 26.72
CA LYS A 73 0.66 -5.13 27.01
C LYS A 73 1.20 -4.45 25.76
N VAL A 74 1.79 -3.28 25.92
CA VAL A 74 2.38 -2.51 24.81
C VAL A 74 3.83 -2.23 25.16
N GLU A 75 4.73 -2.67 24.29
CA GLU A 75 6.14 -2.35 24.43
C GLU A 75 6.33 -0.84 24.20
N SER A 76 6.96 -0.14 25.16
CA SER A 76 7.25 1.29 25.05
C SER A 76 8.06 1.60 23.80
N SER A 77 7.64 2.63 23.05
CA SER A 77 8.30 3.04 21.81
C SER A 77 8.32 4.56 21.65
N PRO A 78 9.49 5.18 21.43
CA PRO A 78 9.60 6.61 21.20
C PRO A 78 9.18 7.04 19.78
N HIS A 79 8.98 6.09 18.85
CA HIS A 79 8.76 6.39 17.43
C HIS A 79 7.36 6.04 16.93
N ARG A 80 6.59 5.25 17.68
CA ARG A 80 5.23 4.84 17.29
C ARG A 80 4.32 6.06 17.15
N VAL A 81 3.44 6.05 16.15
CA VAL A 81 2.53 7.18 15.85
C VAL A 81 1.52 7.48 16.96
N TYR A 82 1.25 6.51 17.82
CA TYR A 82 0.50 6.69 19.05
C TYR A 82 1.45 6.59 20.23
N SER A 83 1.38 7.58 21.12
CA SER A 83 2.21 7.63 22.31
C SER A 83 1.84 6.56 23.33
N ASP A 84 2.78 6.23 24.20
CA ASP A 84 2.57 5.35 25.34
C ASP A 84 1.40 5.82 26.21
N ASP A 85 1.29 7.12 26.48
CA ASP A 85 0.16 7.71 27.22
C ASP A 85 -1.19 7.45 26.55
N ALA A 86 -1.25 7.43 25.22
CA ALA A 86 -2.49 7.12 24.50
C ALA A 86 -2.91 5.67 24.73
N TYR A 87 -1.96 4.73 24.73
CA TYR A 87 -2.23 3.32 25.07
C TYR A 87 -2.59 3.13 26.55
N ALA A 88 -1.88 3.77 27.46
CA ALA A 88 -2.19 3.72 28.89
C ALA A 88 -3.61 4.22 29.18
N ARG A 89 -4.02 5.34 28.56
CA ARG A 89 -5.40 5.85 28.65
C ARG A 89 -6.45 4.92 28.04
N ALA A 90 -6.09 4.15 27.02
CA ALA A 90 -6.93 3.09 26.47
C ALA A 90 -7.02 1.85 27.39
N GLY A 91 -6.23 1.79 28.46
CA GLY A 91 -6.20 0.70 29.43
C GLY A 91 -5.18 -0.39 29.13
N ALA A 92 -4.17 -0.10 28.30
CA ALA A 92 -3.03 -0.99 28.10
C ALA A 92 -2.00 -0.86 29.24
N GLU A 93 -1.30 -1.96 29.54
CA GLU A 93 -0.07 -1.94 30.32
C GLU A 93 1.10 -1.56 29.42
N VAL A 94 1.64 -0.35 29.55
CA VAL A 94 2.86 0.06 28.84
C VAL A 94 4.07 -0.45 29.62
N THR A 95 4.95 -1.20 28.95
CA THR A 95 6.06 -1.93 29.58
C THR A 95 7.27 -2.03 28.64
N SER A 96 8.44 -2.39 29.16
CA SER A 96 9.60 -2.79 28.36
C SER A 96 9.72 -4.31 28.21
N ASP A 97 8.86 -5.06 28.89
CA ASP A 97 8.87 -6.52 28.96
C ASP A 97 7.48 -7.09 28.61
N LEU A 98 7.45 -7.83 27.51
CA LEU A 98 6.24 -8.51 27.01
C LEU A 98 6.19 -9.99 27.43
N ASP A 99 6.99 -10.42 28.40
CA ASP A 99 6.90 -11.78 28.92
C ASP A 99 5.50 -12.08 29.48
N GLY A 100 5.08 -13.33 29.24
CA GLY A 100 3.78 -13.84 29.63
C GLY A 100 2.63 -13.50 28.68
N CYS A 101 2.86 -12.79 27.56
CA CYS A 101 1.83 -12.64 26.54
C CYS A 101 1.51 -13.98 25.84
N ASP A 102 0.25 -14.13 25.44
CA ASP A 102 -0.26 -15.28 24.72
C ASP A 102 -0.19 -15.09 23.20
N LEU A 103 -0.13 -13.84 22.73
CA LEU A 103 -0.05 -13.46 21.32
C LEU A 103 0.82 -12.22 21.14
N TYR A 104 1.74 -12.25 20.18
CA TYR A 104 2.63 -11.13 19.86
C TYR A 104 2.31 -10.56 18.48
N LEU A 105 1.97 -9.27 18.43
CA LEU A 105 1.61 -8.56 17.21
C LEU A 105 2.62 -7.47 16.92
N GLY A 106 3.19 -7.49 15.71
CA GLY A 106 3.94 -6.37 15.12
C GLY A 106 3.37 -6.00 13.76
N ILE A 107 3.91 -4.98 13.11
CA ILE A 107 3.75 -4.71 11.67
C ILE A 107 4.85 -5.45 10.91
N LYS A 108 6.11 -5.13 11.21
CA LYS A 108 7.29 -5.73 10.59
C LYS A 108 7.90 -6.80 11.49
N GLU A 109 8.84 -7.52 10.91
CA GLU A 109 9.66 -8.50 11.62
C GLU A 109 10.38 -7.89 12.84
N MET A 110 10.51 -8.70 13.89
CA MET A 110 11.31 -8.37 15.08
C MET A 110 12.66 -9.09 15.05
N PRO A 111 13.68 -8.60 15.79
CA PRO A 111 14.95 -9.32 15.93
C PRO A 111 14.74 -10.73 16.49
N ALA A 112 15.51 -11.71 16.00
CA ALA A 112 15.39 -13.11 16.38
C ALA A 112 15.53 -13.32 17.90
N GLU A 113 16.35 -12.48 18.56
CA GLU A 113 16.61 -12.56 19.99
C GLU A 113 15.38 -12.18 20.83
N ARG A 114 14.46 -11.39 20.26
CA ARG A 114 13.24 -10.89 20.89
C ARG A 114 12.05 -11.83 20.74
N LEU A 115 12.20 -12.95 20.02
CA LEU A 115 11.14 -13.96 19.91
C LEU A 115 10.86 -14.62 21.26
N HIS A 116 9.58 -14.72 21.61
CA HIS A 116 9.15 -15.41 22.83
C HIS A 116 8.90 -16.91 22.52
N ALA A 117 9.68 -17.79 23.16
CA ALA A 117 9.68 -19.21 22.85
C ALA A 117 8.29 -19.85 23.05
N GLY A 118 7.90 -20.72 22.12
CA GLY A 118 6.62 -21.44 22.18
C GLY A 118 5.36 -20.58 21.95
N ARG A 119 5.50 -19.29 21.64
CA ARG A 119 4.36 -18.37 21.49
C ARG A 119 4.09 -17.97 20.03
N PRO A 120 2.83 -17.65 19.68
CA PRO A 120 2.47 -17.16 18.36
C PRO A 120 2.89 -15.71 18.14
N HIS A 121 3.47 -15.46 16.97
CA HIS A 121 3.89 -14.14 16.50
C HIS A 121 3.25 -13.86 15.14
N VAL A 122 2.71 -12.66 14.96
CA VAL A 122 2.04 -12.25 13.73
C VAL A 122 2.63 -10.93 13.23
N PHE A 123 3.28 -10.97 12.07
CA PHE A 123 3.89 -9.81 11.40
C PHE A 123 4.18 -10.09 9.92
N PHE A 124 4.49 -9.07 9.13
CA PHE A 124 5.09 -9.28 7.81
C PHE A 124 6.51 -9.81 7.99
N SER A 125 6.69 -11.12 7.86
CA SER A 125 7.97 -11.77 8.13
C SER A 125 8.96 -11.60 6.98
N HIS A 126 8.45 -11.39 5.77
CA HIS A 126 9.20 -11.48 4.52
C HIS A 126 10.05 -12.75 4.45
N THR A 127 9.46 -13.90 4.82
CA THR A 127 10.12 -15.22 4.74
C THR A 127 9.52 -16.14 3.68
N ILE A 128 8.27 -15.89 3.28
CA ILE A 128 7.46 -16.79 2.42
C ILE A 128 8.07 -17.11 1.05
N LYS A 129 8.97 -16.27 0.54
CA LYS A 129 9.67 -16.44 -0.76
C LYS A 129 11.12 -16.89 -0.57
N GLY A 130 11.53 -17.31 0.62
CA GLY A 130 12.91 -17.72 0.91
C GLY A 130 13.90 -16.54 0.91
N GLN A 131 13.45 -15.34 1.30
CA GLN A 131 14.28 -14.14 1.27
C GLN A 131 15.51 -14.27 2.18
N PRO A 132 16.75 -14.30 1.64
CA PRO A 132 17.94 -14.68 2.41
C PRO A 132 18.18 -13.84 3.67
N TYR A 133 17.87 -12.54 3.63
CA TYR A 133 18.09 -11.62 4.74
C TYR A 133 17.22 -11.92 5.98
N ASN A 134 16.07 -12.59 5.82
CA ASN A 134 15.16 -12.93 6.92
C ASN A 134 15.09 -14.43 7.22
N MET A 135 15.85 -15.28 6.54
CA MET A 135 15.94 -16.70 6.89
C MET A 135 16.49 -16.96 8.30
N PRO A 136 17.47 -16.19 8.83
CA PRO A 136 17.90 -16.35 10.22
C PRO A 136 16.77 -16.18 11.24
N LEU A 137 15.80 -15.29 10.98
CA LEU A 137 14.61 -15.14 11.80
C LEU A 137 13.74 -16.41 11.76
N LEU A 138 13.54 -16.98 10.58
CA LEU A 138 12.76 -18.22 10.42
C LEU A 138 13.45 -19.39 11.11
N THR A 139 14.77 -19.53 11.00
CA THR A 139 15.55 -20.53 11.75
C THR A 139 15.34 -20.36 13.26
N ALA A 140 15.43 -19.13 13.78
CA ALA A 140 15.18 -18.86 15.20
C ALA A 140 13.73 -19.16 15.63
N VAL A 141 12.73 -18.89 14.78
CA VAL A 141 11.33 -19.27 15.00
C VAL A 141 11.20 -20.79 15.17
N LEU A 142 11.87 -21.57 14.32
CA LEU A 142 11.85 -23.03 14.39
C LEU A 142 12.55 -23.54 15.66
N GLU A 143 13.75 -23.05 15.96
CA GLU A 143 14.53 -23.44 17.15
C GLU A 143 13.79 -23.12 18.46
N ARG A 144 13.16 -21.95 18.54
CA ARG A 144 12.39 -21.50 19.71
C ARG A 144 10.98 -22.07 19.74
N ARG A 145 10.62 -22.91 18.77
CA ARG A 145 9.30 -23.54 18.62
C ARG A 145 8.15 -22.52 18.60
N CYS A 146 8.40 -21.32 18.11
CA CYS A 146 7.38 -20.30 17.95
C CYS A 146 6.35 -20.74 16.90
N THR A 147 5.17 -20.15 16.96
CA THR A 147 4.24 -20.17 15.83
C THR A 147 4.39 -18.85 15.09
N LEU A 148 4.63 -18.87 13.78
CA LEU A 148 4.77 -17.67 12.96
C LEU A 148 3.61 -17.61 11.96
N LEU A 149 2.84 -16.52 12.02
CA LEU A 149 1.84 -16.17 11.04
C LEU A 149 2.25 -14.92 10.28
N ASP A 150 2.03 -14.92 8.97
CA ASP A 150 2.35 -13.77 8.12
C ASP A 150 1.09 -13.12 7.53
N TYR A 151 0.94 -11.82 7.76
CA TYR A 151 -0.20 -11.05 7.26
C TYR A 151 -0.34 -11.06 5.73
N GLU A 152 0.75 -11.28 4.98
CA GLU A 152 0.75 -11.28 3.51
C GLU A 152 -0.15 -12.38 2.94
N VAL A 153 -0.24 -13.49 3.66
CA VAL A 153 -0.91 -14.73 3.22
C VAL A 153 -2.23 -14.99 3.96
N ILE A 154 -2.67 -14.06 4.83
CA ILE A 154 -4.04 -14.04 5.35
C ILE A 154 -5.00 -13.70 4.21
N THR A 155 -5.57 -14.74 3.62
CA THR A 155 -6.38 -14.71 2.40
C THR A 155 -7.72 -15.38 2.63
N ASP A 156 -8.77 -14.94 1.93
CA ASP A 156 -10.01 -15.70 1.85
C ASP A 156 -9.89 -16.93 0.94
N ASP A 157 -10.97 -17.69 0.78
CA ASP A 157 -10.95 -18.94 -0.01
C ASP A 157 -10.81 -18.70 -1.52
N ALA A 158 -10.99 -17.45 -1.97
CA ALA A 158 -10.70 -17.03 -3.34
C ALA A 158 -9.25 -16.50 -3.50
N GLY A 159 -8.42 -16.61 -2.46
CA GLY A 159 -7.04 -16.12 -2.44
C GLY A 159 -6.92 -14.60 -2.32
N ARG A 160 -8.00 -13.88 -1.98
CA ARG A 160 -7.97 -12.42 -1.81
C ARG A 160 -7.41 -12.09 -0.45
N ARG A 161 -6.35 -11.29 -0.43
CA ARG A 161 -5.69 -10.82 0.79
C ARG A 161 -6.62 -9.94 1.63
N LEU A 162 -6.71 -10.25 2.93
CA LEU A 162 -7.60 -9.56 3.87
C LEU A 162 -6.92 -8.42 4.64
N ILE A 163 -5.61 -8.54 4.86
CA ILE A 163 -4.80 -7.56 5.61
C ILE A 163 -3.87 -6.80 4.66
N PHE A 164 -4.06 -5.50 4.45
CA PHE A 164 -3.27 -4.72 3.48
C PHE A 164 -3.23 -3.21 3.80
N PHE A 165 -2.25 -2.52 3.19
CA PHE A 165 -2.07 -1.05 3.25
C PHE A 165 -2.36 -0.33 1.93
N GLY A 166 -3.02 -1.02 0.98
CA GLY A 166 -3.10 -0.53 -0.41
C GLY A 166 -3.72 0.87 -0.56
N VAL A 167 -4.70 1.24 0.27
CA VAL A 167 -5.32 2.59 0.17
C VAL A 167 -4.32 3.68 0.55
N GLN A 168 -3.62 3.52 1.68
CA GLN A 168 -2.63 4.48 2.16
C GLN A 168 -1.40 4.54 1.26
N ALA A 169 -0.99 3.41 0.68
CA ALA A 169 0.05 3.40 -0.35
C ALA A 169 -0.35 4.28 -1.54
N GLY A 170 -1.61 4.19 -1.99
CA GLY A 170 -2.15 5.05 -3.04
C GLY A 170 -2.25 6.52 -2.65
N GLN A 171 -2.68 6.81 -1.42
CA GLN A 171 -2.79 8.17 -0.91
C GLN A 171 -1.42 8.84 -0.81
N ALA A 172 -0.48 8.26 -0.07
CA ALA A 172 0.89 8.75 0.03
C ALA A 172 1.57 8.79 -1.35
N GLY A 173 1.37 7.76 -2.16
CA GLY A 173 1.89 7.68 -3.52
C GLY A 173 1.43 8.84 -4.41
N MET A 174 0.15 9.19 -4.40
CA MET A 174 -0.34 10.34 -5.17
C MET A 174 0.13 11.68 -4.59
N ILE A 175 0.15 11.85 -3.27
CA ILE A 175 0.69 13.08 -2.64
C ILE A 175 2.14 13.30 -3.10
N ASN A 176 2.99 12.28 -2.96
CA ASN A 176 4.39 12.36 -3.36
C ASN A 176 4.55 12.50 -4.87
N SER A 177 3.65 11.93 -5.68
CA SER A 177 3.66 12.09 -7.13
C SER A 177 3.30 13.51 -7.57
N LEU A 178 2.31 14.15 -6.93
CA LEU A 178 1.94 15.53 -7.21
C LEU A 178 3.05 16.50 -6.78
N TRP A 179 3.64 16.27 -5.62
CA TRP A 179 4.84 16.99 -5.19
C TRP A 179 5.99 16.82 -6.19
N THR A 180 6.27 15.58 -6.62
CA THR A 180 7.30 15.28 -7.63
C THR A 180 7.03 16.01 -8.94
N LEU A 181 5.78 16.00 -9.41
CA LEU A 181 5.36 16.73 -10.60
C LEU A 181 5.59 18.24 -10.43
N GLY A 182 5.15 18.84 -9.33
CA GLY A 182 5.33 20.27 -9.05
C GLY A 182 6.81 20.67 -9.05
N ARG A 183 7.67 19.92 -8.37
CA ARG A 183 9.12 20.14 -8.35
C ARG A 183 9.76 19.97 -9.73
N ARG A 184 9.32 18.96 -10.50
CA ARG A 184 9.82 18.70 -11.85
C ARG A 184 9.41 19.78 -12.84
N LEU A 185 8.17 20.27 -12.76
CA LEU A 185 7.69 21.38 -13.57
C LEU A 185 8.46 22.67 -13.26
N LEU A 186 8.72 22.95 -11.97
CA LEU A 186 9.50 24.12 -11.54
C LEU A 186 10.90 24.14 -12.16
N VAL A 187 11.63 23.01 -12.11
CA VAL A 187 12.96 22.87 -12.76
C VAL A 187 12.88 23.06 -14.27
N ARG A 188 11.75 22.70 -14.89
CA ARG A 188 11.50 22.93 -16.32
C ARG A 188 10.99 24.33 -16.65
N GLY A 189 11.01 25.25 -15.69
CA GLY A 189 10.62 26.66 -15.89
C GLY A 189 9.11 26.90 -15.82
N HIS A 190 8.35 25.95 -15.28
CA HIS A 190 6.92 26.09 -15.06
C HIS A 190 6.60 26.08 -13.58
N ASP A 191 6.47 27.27 -13.00
CA ASP A 191 5.98 27.40 -11.64
C ASP A 191 4.45 27.28 -11.63
N THR A 192 3.94 26.36 -10.82
CA THR A 192 2.51 26.09 -10.65
C THR A 192 2.26 25.89 -9.17
N ALA A 193 1.02 26.03 -8.69
CA ALA A 193 0.72 25.82 -7.27
C ALA A 193 1.11 24.43 -6.74
N LEU A 194 1.29 23.42 -7.61
CA LEU A 194 1.84 22.11 -7.22
C LEU A 194 3.26 22.19 -6.63
N SER A 195 4.04 23.24 -6.95
CA SER A 195 5.39 23.46 -6.41
C SER A 195 5.40 23.75 -4.89
N THR A 196 4.24 24.15 -4.35
CA THR A 196 4.01 24.43 -2.92
C THR A 196 3.69 23.20 -2.09
N LEU A 197 3.39 22.07 -2.74
CA LEU A 197 3.10 20.82 -2.04
C LEU A 197 4.36 20.27 -1.38
N GLU A 198 4.16 19.40 -0.40
CA GLU A 198 5.21 18.67 0.29
C GLU A 198 5.00 17.16 0.16
N GLN A 199 6.00 16.39 0.57
CA GLN A 199 5.86 14.94 0.71
C GLN A 199 4.85 14.60 1.81
N ALA A 200 4.16 13.47 1.68
CA ALA A 200 3.17 12.99 2.63
C ALA A 200 3.71 12.95 4.06
N ARG A 201 4.98 12.55 4.24
CA ARG A 201 5.63 12.47 5.56
C ARG A 201 5.80 13.81 6.30
N HIS A 202 5.67 14.95 5.63
CA HIS A 202 5.85 16.28 6.22
C HIS A 202 4.54 16.93 6.67
N TYR A 203 3.40 16.38 6.26
CA TYR A 203 2.11 16.77 6.83
C TYR A 203 1.86 16.05 8.16
N ASP A 204 1.23 16.73 9.11
CA ASP A 204 0.86 16.17 10.41
C ASP A 204 -0.25 15.11 10.27
N SER A 205 -1.06 15.20 9.21
CA SER A 205 -2.17 14.28 8.94
C SER A 205 -2.56 14.24 7.47
N LEU A 206 -3.30 13.19 7.08
CA LEU A 206 -3.92 13.13 5.75
C LEU A 206 -4.90 14.29 5.49
N VAL A 207 -5.54 14.82 6.55
CA VAL A 207 -6.47 15.95 6.43
C VAL A 207 -5.73 17.21 5.99
N GLU A 208 -4.57 17.48 6.57
CA GLU A 208 -3.73 18.61 6.21
C GLU A 208 -3.20 18.49 4.78
N ALA A 209 -2.68 17.30 4.41
CA ALA A 209 -2.21 17.04 3.05
C ALA A 209 -3.32 17.31 2.01
N LYS A 210 -4.56 16.85 2.28
CA LYS A 210 -5.71 17.12 1.41
C LYS A 210 -6.07 18.60 1.33
N ALA A 211 -5.98 19.33 2.45
CA ALA A 211 -6.24 20.76 2.47
C ALA A 211 -5.21 21.53 1.62
N ALA A 212 -3.93 21.17 1.69
CA ALA A 212 -2.88 21.75 0.86
C ALA A 212 -3.11 21.49 -0.63
N ILE A 213 -3.50 20.25 -0.99
CA ILE A 213 -3.79 19.89 -2.39
C ILE A 213 -5.02 20.63 -2.90
N LEU A 214 -6.09 20.74 -2.08
CA LEU A 214 -7.27 21.51 -2.43
C LEU A 214 -6.90 22.98 -2.70
N ALA A 215 -6.12 23.59 -1.82
CA ALA A 215 -5.66 24.98 -1.98
C ALA A 215 -4.81 25.16 -3.26
N ALA A 216 -3.92 24.21 -3.57
CA ALA A 216 -3.19 24.24 -4.83
C ALA A 216 -4.12 24.15 -6.06
N GLY A 217 -5.17 23.32 -5.97
CA GLY A 217 -6.23 23.25 -6.99
C GLY A 217 -6.98 24.57 -7.17
N ASP A 218 -7.31 25.24 -6.06
CA ASP A 218 -7.95 26.57 -6.06
C ASP A 218 -7.07 27.61 -6.74
N THR A 219 -5.79 27.70 -6.35
CA THR A 219 -4.84 28.64 -6.97
C THR A 219 -4.68 28.38 -8.47
N MET A 220 -4.57 27.12 -8.91
CA MET A 220 -4.47 26.82 -10.35
C MET A 220 -5.74 27.18 -11.14
N ARG A 221 -6.92 27.13 -10.52
CA ARG A 221 -8.18 27.58 -11.15
C ARG A 221 -8.27 29.10 -11.24
N GLU A 222 -7.75 29.82 -10.23
CA GLU A 222 -7.78 31.28 -10.18
C GLU A 222 -6.73 31.92 -11.09
N GLU A 223 -5.48 31.44 -11.04
CA GLU A 223 -4.35 31.98 -11.79
C GLU A 223 -4.27 31.43 -13.22
N GLY A 224 -4.87 30.26 -13.44
CA GLY A 224 -4.81 29.52 -14.70
C GLY A 224 -3.48 28.80 -14.89
N LEU A 225 -3.41 28.01 -15.96
CA LEU A 225 -2.19 27.35 -16.42
C LEU A 225 -1.81 27.90 -17.80
N GLY A 226 -0.52 28.06 -18.06
CA GLY A 226 -0.04 28.42 -19.39
C GLY A 226 -0.46 27.38 -20.44
N ASP A 227 -0.63 27.81 -21.69
CA ASP A 227 -1.13 26.97 -22.79
C ASP A 227 -0.35 25.67 -23.02
N ALA A 228 0.95 25.66 -22.69
CA ALA A 228 1.80 24.47 -22.80
C ALA A 228 1.42 23.38 -21.78
N LEU A 229 0.93 23.77 -20.60
CA LEU A 229 0.56 22.86 -19.53
C LEU A 229 -0.94 22.57 -19.49
N HIS A 230 -1.79 23.52 -19.88
CA HIS A 230 -3.24 23.37 -19.75
C HIS A 230 -3.84 22.32 -20.73
N PRO A 231 -4.60 21.32 -20.25
CA PRO A 231 -4.74 20.87 -18.86
C PRO A 231 -3.62 19.88 -18.49
N ILE A 232 -3.30 19.80 -17.19
CA ILE A 232 -2.41 18.78 -16.65
C ILE A 232 -3.11 17.43 -16.69
N ALA A 233 -2.70 16.55 -17.60
CA ALA A 233 -3.18 15.18 -17.66
C ALA A 233 -2.47 14.25 -16.67
N VAL A 234 -3.24 13.63 -15.77
CA VAL A 234 -2.77 12.62 -14.80
C VAL A 234 -3.43 11.27 -15.09
N GLY A 235 -2.60 10.26 -15.32
CA GLY A 235 -2.99 8.88 -15.55
C GLY A 235 -2.84 8.03 -14.29
N ILE A 236 -3.82 7.19 -13.98
CA ILE A 236 -3.76 6.24 -12.85
C ILE A 236 -4.05 4.83 -13.38
N THR A 237 -3.21 3.86 -13.07
CA THR A 237 -3.44 2.47 -13.47
C THR A 237 -4.11 1.62 -12.39
N GLY A 238 -4.91 0.66 -12.84
CA GLY A 238 -5.62 -0.26 -11.96
C GLY A 238 -6.89 0.32 -11.35
N VAL A 239 -7.65 -0.53 -10.68
CA VAL A 239 -8.91 -0.20 -9.98
C VAL A 239 -8.95 -0.80 -8.57
N GLY A 240 -7.79 -1.20 -8.05
CA GLY A 240 -7.63 -1.75 -6.71
C GLY A 240 -7.53 -0.68 -5.63
N ASN A 241 -7.15 -1.10 -4.43
CA ASN A 241 -7.04 -0.22 -3.26
C ASN A 241 -6.05 0.95 -3.47
N VAL A 242 -4.92 0.69 -4.14
CA VAL A 242 -3.90 1.71 -4.48
C VAL A 242 -4.50 2.78 -5.39
N SER A 243 -5.04 2.37 -6.54
CA SER A 243 -5.70 3.30 -7.46
C SER A 243 -6.83 4.10 -6.79
N ARG A 244 -7.62 3.48 -5.90
CA ARG A 244 -8.65 4.20 -5.15
C ARG A 244 -8.06 5.27 -4.23
N GLY A 245 -7.01 4.96 -3.48
CA GLY A 245 -6.34 5.93 -2.61
C GLY A 245 -5.69 7.06 -3.40
N ALA A 246 -5.09 6.74 -4.55
CA ALA A 246 -4.51 7.74 -5.45
C ALA A 246 -5.58 8.67 -6.04
N GLN A 247 -6.72 8.12 -6.47
CA GLN A 247 -7.85 8.91 -6.97
C GLN A 247 -8.43 9.82 -5.88
N GLU A 248 -8.58 9.34 -4.65
CA GLU A 248 -9.08 10.14 -3.53
C GLU A 248 -8.26 11.40 -3.29
N ILE A 249 -6.94 11.32 -3.45
CA ILE A 249 -6.05 12.48 -3.35
C ILE A 249 -6.15 13.38 -4.58
N LEU A 250 -6.10 12.79 -5.78
CA LEU A 250 -6.18 13.56 -7.02
C LEU A 250 -7.51 14.32 -7.14
N ASP A 251 -8.60 13.76 -6.60
CA ASP A 251 -9.93 14.37 -6.61
C ASP A 251 -10.00 15.68 -5.81
N MET A 252 -9.03 15.94 -4.92
CA MET A 252 -8.92 17.23 -4.24
C MET A 252 -8.56 18.38 -5.21
N LEU A 253 -7.98 18.08 -6.37
CA LEU A 253 -7.75 19.06 -7.44
C LEU A 253 -8.98 19.31 -8.32
N GLU A 254 -10.11 18.64 -8.03
CA GLU A 254 -11.34 18.68 -8.81
C GLU A 254 -11.13 18.40 -10.31
N PRO A 255 -10.45 17.31 -10.69
CA PRO A 255 -10.10 17.04 -12.08
C PRO A 255 -11.33 16.66 -12.90
N VAL A 256 -11.32 17.01 -14.19
CA VAL A 256 -12.30 16.45 -15.14
C VAL A 256 -11.89 15.02 -15.49
N ALA A 257 -12.73 14.05 -15.18
CA ALA A 257 -12.51 12.66 -15.55
C ALA A 257 -12.81 12.45 -17.05
N ILE A 258 -11.83 11.97 -17.81
CA ILE A 258 -11.98 11.65 -19.23
C ILE A 258 -11.65 10.18 -19.50
N ARG A 259 -12.08 9.65 -20.66
CA ARG A 259 -11.78 8.28 -21.05
C ARG A 259 -10.40 8.19 -21.71
N PRO A 260 -9.71 7.04 -21.63
CA PRO A 260 -8.45 6.80 -22.36
C PRO A 260 -8.54 7.14 -23.84
N GLU A 261 -9.66 6.85 -24.51
CA GLU A 261 -9.84 7.10 -25.94
C GLU A 261 -9.94 8.60 -26.26
N ASP A 262 -10.43 9.42 -25.34
CA ASP A 262 -10.50 10.87 -25.52
C ASP A 262 -9.12 11.52 -25.34
N LEU A 263 -8.24 10.92 -24.53
CA LEU A 263 -6.86 11.37 -24.35
C LEU A 263 -6.06 11.27 -25.65
N VAL A 264 -6.06 10.10 -26.30
CA VAL A 264 -5.31 9.86 -27.56
C VAL A 264 -5.90 10.61 -28.76
N LYS A 265 -7.18 10.98 -28.69
CA LYS A 265 -7.85 11.82 -29.70
C LYS A 265 -7.55 13.31 -29.52
N GLY A 266 -6.70 13.68 -28.55
CA GLY A 266 -6.35 15.08 -28.29
C GLY A 266 -7.50 15.90 -27.70
N ARG A 267 -8.54 15.26 -27.15
CA ARG A 267 -9.74 15.95 -26.63
C ARG A 267 -9.59 16.43 -25.19
N ALA A 268 -8.44 16.23 -24.56
CA ALA A 268 -8.20 16.61 -23.18
C ALA A 268 -8.46 18.12 -22.94
N LYS A 269 -7.97 19.00 -23.81
CA LYS A 269 -8.17 20.45 -23.69
C LYS A 269 -9.63 20.87 -23.86
N GLU A 270 -10.32 20.30 -24.86
CA GLU A 270 -11.75 20.52 -25.09
C GLU A 270 -12.59 20.10 -23.87
N LEU A 271 -12.35 18.90 -23.34
CA LEU A 271 -13.15 18.32 -22.26
C LEU A 271 -12.84 18.95 -20.89
N ALA A 272 -11.62 19.42 -20.67
CA ALA A 272 -11.24 20.10 -19.43
C ALA A 272 -11.96 21.43 -19.27
N GLY A 273 -12.20 22.16 -20.37
CA GLY A 273 -12.62 23.56 -20.30
C GLY A 273 -11.59 24.37 -19.51
N ASP A 274 -12.02 24.98 -18.41
CA ASP A 274 -11.18 25.76 -17.51
C ASP A 274 -10.54 24.92 -16.38
N ALA A 275 -10.89 23.63 -16.27
CA ALA A 275 -10.34 22.79 -15.21
C ALA A 275 -8.83 22.55 -15.41
N PRO A 276 -7.99 22.77 -14.37
CA PRO A 276 -6.54 22.70 -14.53
C PRO A 276 -6.02 21.28 -14.76
N VAL A 277 -6.81 20.27 -14.37
CA VAL A 277 -6.39 18.87 -14.36
C VAL A 277 -7.42 18.00 -15.05
N VAL A 278 -6.95 17.05 -15.84
CA VAL A 278 -7.76 15.91 -16.31
C VAL A 278 -7.26 14.61 -15.72
N LYS A 279 -8.19 13.75 -15.31
CA LYS A 279 -7.91 12.44 -14.72
C LYS A 279 -8.30 11.32 -15.69
N VAL A 280 -7.39 10.37 -15.89
CA VAL A 280 -7.63 9.17 -16.70
C VAL A 280 -7.32 7.92 -15.89
N VAL A 281 -8.28 6.99 -15.81
CA VAL A 281 -8.09 5.72 -15.09
C VAL A 281 -8.01 4.56 -16.07
N PHE A 282 -6.86 3.88 -16.07
CA PHE A 282 -6.56 2.79 -16.98
C PHE A 282 -6.80 1.43 -16.32
N ARG A 283 -7.68 0.64 -16.94
CA ARG A 283 -7.86 -0.81 -16.71
C ARG A 283 -6.99 -1.65 -17.64
N GLU A 284 -6.83 -2.94 -17.31
CA GLU A 284 -6.09 -3.95 -18.09
C GLU A 284 -6.39 -3.87 -19.60
N ARG A 285 -7.67 -3.75 -19.99
CA ARG A 285 -8.10 -3.66 -21.41
C ARG A 285 -7.52 -2.48 -22.21
N HIS A 286 -7.03 -1.43 -21.54
CA HIS A 286 -6.38 -0.31 -22.22
C HIS A 286 -4.86 -0.50 -22.25
N MET A 287 -4.29 -1.39 -21.43
CA MET A 287 -2.85 -1.60 -21.34
C MET A 287 -2.36 -2.64 -22.34
N VAL A 288 -3.23 -3.57 -22.72
CA VAL A 288 -2.89 -4.71 -23.58
C VAL A 288 -3.90 -4.94 -24.69
N GLU A 289 -3.43 -5.58 -25.75
CA GLU A 289 -4.25 -6.12 -26.82
C GLU A 289 -3.78 -7.51 -27.23
N ARG A 290 -4.66 -8.26 -27.90
CA ARG A 290 -4.33 -9.59 -28.43
C ARG A 290 -3.30 -9.47 -29.53
N ARG A 291 -2.35 -10.40 -29.59
CA ARG A 291 -1.30 -10.43 -30.62
C ARG A 291 -1.83 -10.82 -32.01
N THR A 292 -2.79 -11.75 -32.06
CA THR A 292 -3.13 -12.48 -33.29
C THR A 292 -4.61 -12.46 -33.66
N SER A 293 -5.45 -11.75 -32.89
CA SER A 293 -6.90 -11.77 -33.08
C SER A 293 -7.49 -10.38 -32.87
N GLU A 294 -8.51 -10.05 -33.65
CA GLU A 294 -9.32 -8.83 -33.52
C GLU A 294 -10.46 -8.98 -32.50
N GLU A 295 -10.57 -10.14 -31.85
CA GLU A 295 -11.56 -10.33 -30.78
C GLU A 295 -11.34 -9.34 -29.63
N PRO A 296 -12.42 -8.92 -28.93
CA PRO A 296 -12.31 -8.07 -27.77
C PRO A 296 -11.43 -8.66 -26.65
N TYR A 297 -10.87 -7.77 -25.83
CA TYR A 297 -10.14 -8.14 -24.61
C TYR A 297 -10.98 -9.06 -23.71
N SER A 298 -10.39 -10.17 -23.26
CA SER A 298 -10.96 -11.06 -22.26
C SER A 298 -10.11 -11.09 -21.00
N ARG A 299 -10.69 -10.69 -19.87
CA ARG A 299 -9.99 -10.66 -18.58
C ARG A 299 -9.58 -12.04 -18.09
N SER A 300 -10.45 -13.04 -18.27
CA SER A 300 -10.16 -14.42 -17.83
C SER A 300 -9.03 -15.02 -18.65
N GLU A 301 -9.03 -14.80 -19.96
CA GLU A 301 -7.95 -15.29 -20.82
C GLU A 301 -6.64 -14.53 -20.57
N TYR A 302 -6.66 -13.20 -20.45
CA TYR A 302 -5.45 -12.43 -20.16
C TYR A 302 -4.75 -12.90 -18.89
N ARG A 303 -5.51 -13.29 -17.86
CA ARG A 303 -4.96 -13.84 -16.62
C ARG A 303 -4.39 -15.25 -16.76
N ALA A 304 -4.99 -16.07 -17.62
CA ALA A 304 -4.57 -17.46 -17.84
C ALA A 304 -3.41 -17.58 -18.84
N HIS A 305 -3.41 -16.70 -19.85
CA HIS A 305 -2.51 -16.71 -21.01
C HIS A 305 -2.05 -15.29 -21.36
N PRO A 306 -1.31 -14.60 -20.48
CA PRO A 306 -0.83 -13.24 -20.74
C PRO A 306 0.13 -13.16 -21.93
N ASP A 307 0.77 -14.27 -22.31
CA ASP A 307 1.64 -14.41 -23.48
C ASP A 307 0.93 -14.12 -24.81
N ARG A 308 -0.40 -14.33 -24.87
CA ARG A 308 -1.23 -14.02 -26.04
C ARG A 308 -1.46 -12.53 -26.25
N TYR A 309 -1.04 -11.70 -25.30
CA TYR A 309 -1.24 -10.27 -25.31
C TYR A 309 0.10 -9.53 -25.49
N ARG A 310 0.04 -8.34 -26.07
CA ARG A 310 1.15 -7.38 -26.13
C ARG A 310 0.74 -6.08 -25.44
N GLY A 311 1.72 -5.37 -24.89
CA GLY A 311 1.53 -4.04 -24.35
C GLY A 311 1.17 -3.05 -25.45
N ARG A 312 0.29 -2.11 -25.13
CA ARG A 312 -0.12 -0.99 -25.99
C ARG A 312 -0.25 0.32 -25.22
N PHE A 313 0.24 0.35 -23.98
CA PHE A 313 0.06 1.49 -23.08
C PHE A 313 0.86 2.71 -23.53
N ASP A 314 1.91 2.47 -24.31
CA ASP A 314 2.74 3.49 -24.96
C ASP A 314 1.91 4.48 -25.79
N ASP A 315 0.74 4.07 -26.31
CA ASP A 315 -0.23 4.95 -27.00
C ASP A 315 -0.65 6.17 -26.14
N TYR A 316 -0.66 6.03 -24.82
CA TYR A 316 -1.14 7.05 -23.89
C TYR A 316 -0.03 7.92 -23.30
N LEU A 317 1.20 7.41 -23.24
CA LEU A 317 2.32 8.06 -22.54
C LEU A 317 2.61 9.49 -23.05
N PRO A 318 2.60 9.80 -24.36
CA PRO A 318 2.82 11.17 -24.85
C PRO A 318 1.85 12.21 -24.31
N HIS A 319 0.65 11.78 -23.92
CA HIS A 319 -0.44 12.68 -23.58
C HIS A 319 -0.56 12.96 -22.07
N LEU A 320 0.19 12.23 -21.25
CA LEU A 320 0.20 12.37 -19.79
C LEU A 320 1.35 13.28 -19.35
N HIS A 321 1.19 14.05 -18.28
CA HIS A 321 2.33 14.66 -17.58
C HIS A 321 2.82 13.79 -16.43
N LEU A 322 1.87 13.12 -15.76
CA LEU A 322 2.11 12.26 -14.63
C LEU A 322 1.37 10.94 -14.83
N LEU A 323 2.09 9.84 -14.65
CA LEU A 323 1.53 8.49 -14.52
C LEU A 323 1.73 8.00 -13.09
N VAL A 324 0.66 7.55 -12.43
CA VAL A 324 0.73 6.91 -11.11
C VAL A 324 0.28 5.47 -11.23
N THR A 325 1.16 4.53 -10.88
CA THR A 325 0.86 3.10 -11.00
C THR A 325 0.07 2.60 -9.79
N GLY A 326 -0.90 1.72 -10.04
CA GLY A 326 -1.70 1.08 -8.99
C GLY A 326 -2.16 -0.33 -9.35
N ASN A 327 -1.63 -0.88 -10.46
CA ASN A 327 -1.85 -2.24 -10.89
C ASN A 327 -0.77 -3.18 -10.35
N TYR A 328 -1.13 -4.44 -10.18
CA TYR A 328 -0.17 -5.52 -9.98
C TYR A 328 0.51 -5.86 -11.32
N TRP A 329 1.76 -6.35 -11.24
CA TRP A 329 2.51 -6.90 -12.35
C TRP A 329 3.38 -8.07 -11.88
N ASP A 330 3.64 -9.01 -12.78
CA ASP A 330 4.70 -10.01 -12.67
C ASP A 330 5.24 -10.33 -14.07
N ALA A 331 6.38 -11.03 -14.14
CA ALA A 331 7.12 -11.28 -15.38
C ALA A 331 6.33 -12.02 -16.48
N ARG A 332 5.18 -12.64 -16.16
CA ARG A 332 4.31 -13.25 -17.18
C ARG A 332 3.55 -12.22 -18.01
N TYR A 333 3.34 -11.02 -17.46
CA TYR A 333 2.53 -9.97 -18.08
C TYR A 333 3.39 -9.00 -18.90
N PRO A 334 2.86 -8.44 -20.00
CA PRO A 334 3.54 -7.36 -20.72
C PRO A 334 3.88 -6.20 -19.79
N ARG A 335 5.04 -5.57 -20.03
CA ARG A 335 5.46 -4.38 -19.31
C ARG A 335 4.55 -3.19 -19.67
N LEU A 336 4.32 -2.32 -18.70
CA LEU A 336 3.45 -1.14 -18.81
C LEU A 336 4.19 0.03 -19.47
N VAL A 337 5.44 0.28 -19.08
CA VAL A 337 6.27 1.36 -19.64
C VAL A 337 7.56 0.75 -20.16
N ASN A 338 7.83 0.94 -21.45
CA ASN A 338 8.98 0.35 -22.13
C ASN A 338 10.16 1.35 -22.26
N LEU A 339 11.38 0.93 -21.93
CA LEU A 339 12.58 1.76 -22.05
C LEU A 339 12.93 2.13 -23.49
N ALA A 340 12.74 1.21 -24.45
CA ALA A 340 12.97 1.50 -25.85
C ALA A 340 12.01 2.59 -26.35
N TRP A 341 10.74 2.52 -25.93
CA TRP A 341 9.76 3.56 -26.25
C TRP A 341 10.18 4.91 -25.65
N LEU A 342 10.57 4.94 -24.37
CA LEU A 342 11.05 6.15 -23.70
C LEU A 342 12.27 6.76 -24.39
N ARG A 343 13.24 5.95 -24.82
CA ARG A 343 14.42 6.41 -25.56
C ARG A 343 14.07 7.14 -26.85
N GLU A 344 13.09 6.60 -27.58
CA GLU A 344 12.69 7.12 -28.89
C GLU A 344 11.81 8.37 -28.78
N HIS A 345 10.88 8.41 -27.81
CA HIS A 345 9.80 9.40 -27.81
C HIS A 345 9.94 10.51 -26.76
N LEU A 346 10.75 10.34 -25.71
CA LEU A 346 10.82 11.33 -24.63
C LEU A 346 11.46 12.67 -25.07
N GLN A 347 12.25 12.66 -26.14
CA GLN A 347 12.83 13.88 -26.74
C GLN A 347 11.87 14.58 -27.71
N ASP A 348 10.74 13.96 -28.06
CA ASP A 348 9.72 14.58 -28.89
C ASP A 348 9.02 15.71 -28.10
N PRO A 349 9.01 16.96 -28.61
CA PRO A 349 8.27 18.07 -27.99
C PRO A 349 6.77 17.79 -27.79
N ALA A 350 6.17 16.85 -28.52
CA ALA A 350 4.80 16.42 -28.33
C ALA A 350 4.60 15.51 -27.10
N THR A 351 5.67 14.90 -26.57
CA THR A 351 5.61 14.06 -25.37
C THR A 351 5.57 14.92 -24.11
N ARG A 352 4.44 14.86 -23.40
CA ARG A 352 4.19 15.66 -22.20
C ARG A 352 4.67 15.00 -20.91
N LEU A 353 5.07 13.73 -20.96
CA LEU A 353 5.41 12.93 -19.77
C LEU A 353 6.68 13.44 -19.10
N VAL A 354 6.57 13.83 -17.83
CA VAL A 354 7.70 14.37 -17.06
C VAL A 354 7.95 13.64 -15.75
N ALA A 355 6.95 12.94 -15.21
CA ALA A 355 7.04 12.22 -13.96
C ALA A 355 6.26 10.90 -13.98
N ILE A 356 6.78 9.90 -13.27
CA ILE A 356 6.08 8.65 -12.97
C ILE A 356 6.15 8.40 -11.47
N GLY A 357 4.99 8.22 -10.86
CA GLY A 357 4.84 7.70 -9.50
C GLY A 357 4.61 6.21 -9.52
N ASP A 358 5.68 5.42 -9.36
CA ASP A 358 5.57 3.97 -9.32
C ASP A 358 5.30 3.46 -7.91
N VAL A 359 4.02 3.39 -7.53
CA VAL A 359 3.60 2.94 -6.18
C VAL A 359 3.83 1.44 -5.98
N SER A 360 3.87 0.66 -7.07
CA SER A 360 4.22 -0.76 -6.96
C SER A 360 5.70 -0.98 -6.61
N CYS A 361 6.56 -0.06 -7.03
CA CYS A 361 8.01 -0.06 -6.81
C CYS A 361 8.62 -1.45 -6.97
N ASP A 362 8.58 -1.95 -8.21
CA ASP A 362 9.20 -3.22 -8.58
C ASP A 362 10.38 -2.91 -9.52
N PRO A 363 11.63 -2.81 -9.00
CA PRO A 363 12.80 -2.55 -9.82
C PRO A 363 12.92 -3.55 -10.97
N ASP A 364 13.18 -3.06 -12.17
CA ASP A 364 13.20 -3.85 -13.41
C ASP A 364 11.87 -4.59 -13.69
N GLY A 365 10.75 -4.10 -13.13
CA GLY A 365 9.42 -4.66 -13.23
C GLY A 365 8.54 -4.02 -14.31
N GLY A 366 7.24 -3.86 -14.03
CA GLY A 366 6.26 -3.38 -15.01
C GLY A 366 6.56 -1.98 -15.59
N VAL A 367 7.31 -1.14 -14.87
CA VAL A 367 7.80 0.16 -15.32
C VAL A 367 9.32 0.06 -15.44
N GLU A 368 9.84 -0.10 -16.66
CA GLU A 368 11.27 -0.44 -16.84
C GLU A 368 12.25 0.67 -16.42
N CYS A 369 11.79 1.92 -16.34
CA CYS A 369 12.61 3.03 -15.83
C CYS A 369 12.62 3.11 -14.29
N THR A 370 11.88 2.25 -13.59
CA THR A 370 12.06 2.02 -12.14
C THR A 370 13.26 1.10 -11.97
N VAL A 371 14.45 1.65 -11.80
CA VAL A 371 15.71 0.87 -11.70
C VAL A 371 16.18 0.62 -10.26
N ARG A 372 15.56 1.31 -9.29
CA ARG A 372 15.79 1.12 -7.86
C ARG A 372 14.59 1.62 -7.06
N SER A 373 14.42 1.07 -5.85
CA SER A 373 13.55 1.68 -4.85
C SER A 373 14.23 2.89 -4.20
N THR A 374 13.40 3.80 -3.70
CA THR A 374 13.82 4.98 -2.96
C THR A 374 13.31 4.95 -1.53
N LEU A 375 13.98 5.67 -0.64
CA LEU A 375 13.54 5.84 0.74
C LEU A 375 12.76 7.15 0.87
N PRO A 376 11.87 7.29 1.87
CA PRO A 376 11.21 8.57 2.14
C PRO A 376 12.18 9.76 2.30
N GLU A 377 13.44 9.53 2.69
CA GLU A 377 14.46 10.57 2.88
C GLU A 377 15.10 11.03 1.56
N ASP A 378 15.16 10.15 0.57
CA ASP A 378 15.67 10.40 -0.80
C ASP A 378 14.69 9.81 -1.82
N PRO A 379 13.48 10.39 -1.95
CA PRO A 379 12.32 9.71 -2.55
C PRO A 379 12.24 9.78 -4.08
N VAL A 380 13.11 10.57 -4.72
CA VAL A 380 13.02 10.87 -6.15
C VAL A 380 14.39 10.86 -6.82
N TYR A 381 14.44 10.26 -8.00
CA TYR A 381 15.54 10.42 -8.95
C TYR A 381 15.01 10.72 -10.34
N VAL A 382 15.80 11.41 -11.16
CA VAL A 382 15.56 11.52 -12.60
C VAL A 382 16.27 10.37 -13.30
N TYR A 383 15.53 9.63 -14.13
CA TYR A 383 16.06 8.58 -15.01
C TYR A 383 16.17 9.11 -16.44
N ASP A 384 17.38 9.12 -16.99
CA ASP A 384 17.63 9.45 -18.40
C ASP A 384 17.61 8.17 -19.26
N PRO A 385 16.59 7.96 -20.10
CA PRO A 385 16.51 6.76 -20.92
C PRO A 385 17.62 6.69 -21.98
N ALA A 386 18.17 7.82 -22.44
CA ALA A 386 19.19 7.84 -23.49
C ALA A 386 20.53 7.28 -23.01
N THR A 387 20.90 7.60 -21.77
CA THR A 387 22.16 7.16 -21.14
C THR A 387 21.97 5.95 -20.22
N GLY A 388 20.76 5.76 -19.68
CA GLY A 388 20.46 4.80 -18.63
C GLY A 388 20.90 5.25 -17.22
N GLU A 389 21.35 6.49 -17.07
CA GLU A 389 21.83 7.03 -15.80
C GLU A 389 20.69 7.55 -14.92
N THR A 390 20.89 7.48 -13.60
CA THR A 390 20.01 8.11 -12.60
C THR A 390 20.70 9.27 -11.90
N ARG A 391 19.98 10.36 -11.67
CA ARG A 391 20.43 11.49 -10.85
C ARG A 391 19.45 11.74 -9.71
N ALA A 392 19.95 11.88 -8.48
CA ALA A 392 19.12 12.23 -7.33
C ALA A 392 18.48 13.62 -7.50
N GLY A 393 17.27 13.80 -6.96
CA GLY A 393 16.52 15.05 -7.05
C GLY A 393 15.75 15.19 -8.37
N PHE A 394 15.64 16.43 -8.88
CA PHE A 394 14.70 16.78 -9.95
C PHE A 394 15.37 17.32 -11.21
N ASP A 395 16.69 17.49 -11.22
CA ASP A 395 17.46 18.06 -12.32
C ASP A 395 17.86 17.02 -13.37
N GLY A 396 18.03 17.47 -14.61
CA GLY A 396 18.58 16.66 -15.70
C GLY A 396 17.55 16.21 -16.75
N PRO A 397 18.04 15.66 -17.88
CA PRO A 397 17.18 15.08 -18.93
C PRO A 397 16.49 13.83 -18.39
N GLY A 398 15.29 13.53 -18.87
CA GLY A 398 14.58 12.30 -18.51
C GLY A 398 13.28 12.48 -17.71
N ILE A 399 12.90 11.44 -16.98
CA ILE A 399 11.65 11.35 -16.21
C ILE A 399 11.95 11.37 -14.71
N ALA A 400 11.23 12.18 -13.94
CA ALA A 400 11.28 12.12 -12.48
C ALA A 400 10.52 10.89 -11.97
N MET A 401 11.23 10.00 -11.28
CA MET A 401 10.71 8.76 -10.73
C MET A 401 10.48 8.92 -9.23
N MET A 402 9.23 8.79 -8.79
CA MET A 402 8.90 8.56 -7.37
C MET A 402 8.63 7.06 -7.20
N ALA A 403 9.51 6.36 -6.50
CA ALA A 403 9.46 4.90 -6.36
C ALA A 403 9.76 4.49 -4.91
N VAL A 404 9.03 5.07 -3.95
CA VAL A 404 9.18 4.75 -2.53
C VAL A 404 8.49 3.41 -2.23
N ASP A 405 9.22 2.44 -1.69
CA ASP A 405 8.74 1.06 -1.48
C ASP A 405 7.93 0.86 -0.16
N ILE A 406 7.96 1.86 0.72
CA ILE A 406 7.29 1.83 2.02
C ILE A 406 6.28 2.97 2.21
N LEU A 407 5.71 3.53 1.14
CA LEU A 407 4.77 4.68 1.16
C LEU A 407 3.76 4.74 2.33
N PRO A 408 3.10 3.65 2.77
CA PRO A 408 2.22 3.71 3.93
C PRO A 408 2.86 4.22 5.24
N THR A 409 4.19 4.15 5.39
CA THR A 409 4.90 4.69 6.56
C THR A 409 4.86 6.22 6.63
N GLU A 410 4.60 6.88 5.51
CA GLU A 410 4.45 8.34 5.45
C GLU A 410 3.08 8.81 5.95
N LEU A 411 2.08 7.93 5.98
CA LEU A 411 0.77 8.14 6.61
C LEU A 411 0.55 7.11 7.74
N PRO A 412 1.38 7.13 8.80
CA PRO A 412 1.42 6.02 9.76
C PRO A 412 0.15 5.94 10.61
N ARG A 413 -0.52 7.06 10.89
CA ARG A 413 -1.76 7.10 11.68
C ARG A 413 -2.88 6.42 10.91
N GLU A 414 -3.18 6.90 9.70
CA GLU A 414 -4.23 6.38 8.83
C GLU A 414 -3.97 4.93 8.43
N SER A 415 -2.70 4.58 8.21
CA SER A 415 -2.29 3.19 7.93
C SER A 415 -2.57 2.27 9.11
N SER A 416 -2.24 2.70 10.33
CA SER A 416 -2.50 1.92 11.55
C SER A 416 -3.99 1.78 11.83
N GLU A 417 -4.78 2.84 11.61
CA GLU A 417 -6.23 2.79 11.77
C GLU A 417 -6.89 1.78 10.84
N GLN A 418 -6.55 1.83 9.54
CA GLN A 418 -7.10 0.86 8.61
C GLN A 418 -6.61 -0.55 8.93
N PHE A 419 -5.32 -0.72 9.18
CA PHE A 419 -4.74 -2.02 9.48
C PHE A 419 -5.36 -2.64 10.72
N SER A 420 -5.48 -1.87 11.80
CA SER A 420 -6.13 -2.28 13.05
C SER A 420 -7.60 -2.64 12.86
N ARG A 421 -8.34 -1.93 12.00
CA ARG A 421 -9.74 -2.31 11.66
C ARG A 421 -9.83 -3.66 10.93
N LEU A 422 -8.83 -3.98 10.11
CA LEU A 422 -8.77 -5.27 9.40
C LEU A 422 -8.31 -6.40 10.33
N LEU A 423 -7.33 -6.13 11.21
CA LEU A 423 -6.74 -7.09 12.12
C LEU A 423 -7.62 -7.39 13.34
N GLY A 424 -8.30 -6.39 13.91
CA GLY A 424 -9.03 -6.50 15.17
C GLY A 424 -9.94 -7.73 15.26
N PRO A 425 -10.80 -8.00 14.25
CA PRO A 425 -11.66 -9.19 14.25
C PRO A 425 -10.94 -10.54 14.18
N LEU A 426 -9.64 -10.55 13.84
CA LEU A 426 -8.82 -11.75 13.81
C LEU A 426 -8.07 -11.98 15.13
N VAL A 427 -8.02 -10.99 16.03
CA VAL A 427 -7.28 -11.09 17.31
C VAL A 427 -7.91 -12.11 18.24
N GLU A 428 -9.24 -12.10 18.38
CA GLU A 428 -9.95 -13.05 19.26
C GLU A 428 -9.77 -14.51 18.81
N PRO A 429 -9.97 -14.88 17.52
CA PRO A 429 -9.63 -16.22 17.04
C PRO A 429 -8.16 -16.63 17.26
N LEU A 430 -7.22 -15.69 17.24
CA LEU A 430 -5.80 -15.97 17.53
C LEU A 430 -5.55 -16.23 19.02
N LEU A 431 -6.30 -15.57 19.91
CA LEU A 431 -6.21 -15.77 21.35
C LEU A 431 -6.88 -17.06 21.82
N ASP A 432 -7.99 -17.43 21.19
CA ASP A 432 -8.75 -18.64 21.54
C ASP A 432 -8.11 -19.93 21.01
N ALA A 433 -7.15 -19.80 20.07
CA ALA A 433 -6.45 -20.92 19.47
C ALA A 433 -5.60 -21.69 20.50
N GLU A 434 -5.78 -23.01 20.54
CA GLU A 434 -4.99 -23.91 21.38
C GLU A 434 -3.62 -24.22 20.74
N TRP A 435 -2.70 -23.27 20.77
CA TRP A 435 -1.37 -23.35 20.12
C TRP A 435 -0.45 -24.50 20.59
N MET A 436 -0.87 -25.29 21.58
CA MET A 436 -0.16 -26.50 22.02
C MET A 436 -0.59 -27.75 21.24
N ARG A 437 -1.70 -27.70 20.49
CA ARG A 437 -2.17 -28.82 19.66
C ARG A 437 -1.32 -28.95 18.40
N PRO A 438 -1.19 -30.17 17.82
CA PRO A 438 -0.54 -30.35 16.53
C PRO A 438 -1.15 -29.47 15.43
N PHE A 439 -0.35 -29.14 14.40
CA PHE A 439 -0.80 -28.24 13.33
C PHE A 439 -2.14 -28.69 12.74
N ASP A 440 -2.31 -29.96 12.36
CA ASP A 440 -3.55 -30.46 11.72
C ASP A 440 -4.79 -30.31 12.62
N ASP A 441 -4.58 -30.30 13.92
CA ASP A 441 -5.61 -30.25 14.96
C ASP A 441 -5.94 -28.83 15.43
N LEU A 442 -5.20 -27.80 15.01
CA LEU A 442 -5.50 -26.41 15.40
C LEU A 442 -6.85 -25.98 14.82
N ASP A 443 -7.77 -25.63 15.71
CA ASP A 443 -9.07 -25.05 15.36
C ASP A 443 -8.92 -23.53 15.24
N VAL A 444 -8.58 -23.07 14.04
CA VAL A 444 -8.48 -21.65 13.70
C VAL A 444 -9.14 -21.40 12.35
N PRO A 445 -9.72 -20.20 12.13
CA PRO A 445 -10.31 -19.84 10.85
C PRO A 445 -9.38 -20.09 9.67
N GLY A 446 -9.95 -20.56 8.55
CA GLY A 446 -9.19 -20.89 7.32
C GLY A 446 -8.17 -19.83 6.88
N PRO A 447 -8.51 -18.52 6.85
CA PRO A 447 -7.55 -17.47 6.54
C PRO A 447 -6.33 -17.42 7.46
N LEU A 448 -6.51 -17.68 8.76
CA LEU A 448 -5.42 -17.72 9.73
C LEU A 448 -4.62 -19.02 9.60
N LYS A 449 -5.30 -20.16 9.44
CA LYS A 449 -4.66 -21.46 9.24
C LYS A 449 -3.67 -21.43 8.07
N ARG A 450 -4.09 -20.86 6.93
CA ARG A 450 -3.27 -20.70 5.72
C ARG A 450 -2.05 -19.81 5.95
N ALA A 451 -2.13 -18.86 6.89
CA ALA A 451 -1.07 -17.91 7.16
C ALA A 451 0.02 -18.42 8.11
N ILE A 452 -0.15 -19.61 8.71
CA ILE A 452 0.84 -20.21 9.61
C ILE A 452 1.99 -20.77 8.78
N ILE A 453 3.14 -20.11 8.83
CA ILE A 453 4.38 -20.53 8.15
C ILE A 453 5.05 -21.64 8.93
N ALA A 454 5.20 -21.44 10.24
CA ALA A 454 5.85 -22.34 11.16
C ALA A 454 5.01 -22.51 12.41
N HIS A 455 5.05 -23.71 12.99
CA HIS A 455 4.31 -24.06 14.20
C HIS A 455 5.06 -25.13 14.99
N ALA A 456 5.21 -24.90 16.30
CA ALA A 456 5.85 -25.83 17.25
C ALA A 456 7.23 -26.36 16.80
N GLY A 457 7.99 -25.53 16.09
CA GLY A 457 9.35 -25.84 15.62
C GLY A 457 9.42 -26.58 14.28
N SER A 458 8.33 -26.64 13.53
CA SER A 458 8.29 -27.20 12.18
C SER A 458 7.63 -26.24 11.20
N LEU A 459 8.10 -26.25 9.95
CA LEU A 459 7.39 -25.62 8.84
C LEU A 459 6.07 -26.36 8.58
N THR A 460 5.00 -25.63 8.28
CA THR A 460 3.72 -26.24 7.91
C THR A 460 3.74 -26.72 6.45
N PRO A 461 2.82 -27.60 6.02
CA PRO A 461 2.89 -28.25 4.71
C PRO A 461 3.00 -27.29 3.51
N ALA A 462 2.28 -26.15 3.56
CA ALA A 462 2.29 -25.16 2.48
C ALA A 462 3.62 -24.40 2.35
N TYR A 463 4.48 -24.47 3.37
CA TYR A 463 5.75 -23.75 3.44
C TYR A 463 6.95 -24.71 3.58
N ALA A 464 6.77 -25.99 3.29
CA ALA A 464 7.82 -26.99 3.39
C ALA A 464 9.03 -26.69 2.48
N HIS A 465 8.82 -25.98 1.37
CA HIS A 465 9.89 -25.53 0.46
C HIS A 465 10.90 -24.59 1.13
N LEU A 466 10.52 -23.90 2.21
CA LEU A 466 11.43 -23.02 2.94
C LEU A 466 12.55 -23.79 3.67
N ARG A 467 12.43 -25.11 3.82
CA ARG A 467 13.46 -25.94 4.44
C ARG A 467 14.80 -25.86 3.73
N ASP A 468 14.79 -25.64 2.41
CA ASP A 468 16.02 -25.50 1.61
C ASP A 468 16.74 -24.16 1.87
N HIS A 469 16.12 -23.25 2.63
CA HIS A 469 16.62 -21.92 2.95
C HIS A 469 16.97 -21.72 4.43
N CYS A 470 16.70 -22.71 5.31
CA CYS A 470 16.81 -22.59 6.77
C CYS A 470 17.94 -23.39 7.41
#